data_AF-A0A916Z292-F1
#
_entry.id   AF-A0A916Z292-F1
#
_cell.length_a   1.000
_cell.length_b   1.000
_cell.length_c   1.000
_cell.angle_alpha   90.00
_cell.angle_beta   90.00
_cell.angle_gamma   90.00
#
_symmetry.space_group_name_H-M   'P 1'
#
loop_
_entity.id
_entity.type
_entity.pdbx_description
1 polymer ?
#
loop_
_entity_poly.entity_id
_entity_poly.type
_entity_poly.pdbx_seq_one_letter_code
_entity_poly.pdbx_strand_id
1 'polypeptide(L)'
;MEIKGRLIHVLAVQSGEGKNGPWKKQDFVIETDGQYPKKVCLTIWGDKFNETFLTIGNELLVSFDAESREYNGRWFTDLKAWKIELAGSGEESAPAPAPYRAAAPAQPTSVASEFAVSAEGDKDDLPF
;
A
#
# COMPACT_ATOMS: atom_id res chain seq x y z
N MET A 1 -12.99 6.73 17.64
CA MET A 1 -11.53 6.46 17.71
C MET A 1 -10.99 6.33 16.29
N GLU A 2 -9.67 6.30 16.09
CA GLU A 2 -9.06 6.24 14.76
C GLU A 2 -7.84 5.32 14.72
N ILE A 3 -7.61 4.69 13.57
CA ILE A 3 -6.45 3.84 13.31
C ILE A 3 -5.96 4.02 11.87
N LYS A 4 -4.64 4.17 11.70
CA LYS A 4 -3.99 4.19 10.39
C LYS A 4 -3.31 2.85 10.13
N GLY A 5 -3.42 2.34 8.91
CA GLY A 5 -2.67 1.17 8.48
C GLY A 5 -2.90 0.79 7.03
N ARG A 6 -2.11 -0.15 6.54
CA ARG A 6 -2.20 -0.70 5.19
C ARG A 6 -3.23 -1.81 5.11
N LEU A 7 -4.14 -1.75 4.14
CA LEU A 7 -5.10 -2.82 3.89
C LEU A 7 -4.39 -4.07 3.37
N ILE A 8 -4.52 -5.19 4.09
CA ILE A 8 -3.84 -6.45 3.75
C ILE A 8 -4.82 -7.58 3.40
N HIS A 9 -6.08 -7.50 3.85
CA HIS A 9 -7.08 -8.51 3.53
C HIS A 9 -8.48 -7.92 3.53
N VAL A 10 -9.31 -8.37 2.59
CA VAL A 10 -10.75 -8.08 2.56
C VAL A 10 -11.47 -9.42 2.60
N LEU A 11 -12.40 -9.61 3.54
CA LEU A 11 -13.18 -10.84 3.67
C LEU A 11 -14.42 -10.75 2.78
N ALA A 12 -15.04 -11.92 2.57
CA ALA A 12 -16.30 -12.00 1.84
C ALA A 12 -17.37 -11.15 2.53
N VAL A 13 -18.17 -10.48 1.71
CA VAL A 13 -19.37 -9.78 2.16
C VAL A 13 -20.31 -10.77 2.85
N GLN A 14 -20.81 -10.39 4.02
CA GLN A 14 -21.87 -11.10 4.72
C GLN A 14 -23.15 -10.28 4.62
N SER A 15 -24.28 -10.93 4.31
CA SER A 15 -25.59 -10.29 4.26
C SER A 15 -26.67 -11.21 4.82
N GLY A 16 -27.83 -10.63 5.12
CA GLY A 16 -29.00 -11.37 5.58
C GLY A 16 -30.19 -10.46 5.81
N GLU A 17 -31.26 -11.04 6.35
CA GLU A 17 -32.48 -10.31 6.72
C GLU A 17 -32.55 -10.18 8.24
N GLY A 18 -32.76 -8.97 8.74
CA GLY A 18 -32.85 -8.66 10.15
C GLY A 18 -34.17 -7.97 10.50
N LYS A 19 -34.40 -7.75 11.80
CA LYS A 19 -35.60 -7.04 12.29
C LYS A 19 -35.77 -5.64 11.70
N ASN A 20 -34.69 -5.00 11.28
CA ASN A 20 -34.66 -3.66 10.70
C ASN A 20 -34.52 -3.66 9.17
N GLY A 21 -34.74 -4.81 8.52
CA GLY A 21 -34.57 -4.99 7.07
C GLY A 21 -33.28 -5.73 6.70
N PRO A 22 -32.93 -5.75 5.40
CA PRO A 22 -31.72 -6.41 4.91
C PRO A 22 -30.50 -5.70 5.49
N TRP A 23 -29.52 -6.49 5.93
CA TRP A 23 -28.24 -6.00 6.38
C TRP A 23 -27.13 -6.59 5.51
N LYS A 24 -26.06 -5.81 5.37
CA LYS A 24 -24.82 -6.21 4.72
C LYS A 24 -23.67 -5.67 5.56
N LYS A 25 -22.64 -6.47 5.72
CA LYS A 25 -21.40 -6.08 6.39
C LYS A 25 -20.22 -6.73 5.70
N GLN A 26 -19.05 -6.14 5.88
CA GLN A 26 -17.82 -6.68 5.35
C GLN A 26 -16.69 -6.45 6.35
N ASP A 27 -15.92 -7.51 6.56
CA ASP A 27 -14.76 -7.46 7.44
C ASP A 27 -13.50 -7.24 6.58
N PHE A 28 -12.58 -6.45 7.10
CA PHE A 28 -11.30 -6.19 6.46
C PHE A 28 -10.19 -6.05 7.50
N VAL A 29 -8.97 -6.35 7.09
CA VAL A 29 -7.80 -6.36 7.97
C VAL A 29 -6.80 -5.33 7.48
N ILE A 30 -6.42 -4.43 8.37
CA ILE A 30 -5.31 -3.51 8.17
C ILE A 30 -4.11 -3.95 8.99
N GLU A 31 -2.92 -3.64 8.51
CA GLU A 31 -1.67 -3.76 9.25
C GLU A 31 -1.21 -2.36 9.66
N THR A 32 -1.01 -2.13 10.96
CA THR A 32 -0.54 -0.83 11.46
C THR A 32 0.93 -0.61 11.11
N ASP A 33 1.31 0.64 10.91
CA ASP A 33 2.71 1.03 10.74
C ASP A 33 3.51 0.94 12.05
N GLY A 34 4.85 0.99 11.93
CA GLY A 34 5.78 1.08 13.06
C GLY A 34 6.64 -0.17 13.31
N GLN A 35 7.39 -0.17 14.41
CA GLN A 35 8.37 -1.22 14.74
C GLN A 35 7.73 -2.61 14.95
N TYR A 36 6.46 -2.65 15.34
CA TYR A 36 5.72 -3.88 15.66
C TYR A 36 4.34 -3.85 15.00
N PRO A 37 4.26 -4.07 13.68
CA PRO A 37 2.99 -4.02 12.95
C PRO A 37 1.98 -5.00 13.56
N LYS A 38 0.75 -4.52 13.73
CA LYS A 38 -0.38 -5.30 14.25
C LYS A 38 -1.43 -5.43 13.17
N LYS A 39 -1.93 -6.65 13.01
CA LYS A 39 -3.06 -6.93 12.12
C LYS A 39 -4.34 -6.72 12.91
N VAL A 40 -5.17 -5.79 12.44
CA VAL A 40 -6.41 -5.38 13.11
C VAL A 40 -7.56 -5.62 12.16
N CYS A 41 -8.54 -6.40 12.61
CA CYS A 41 -9.77 -6.66 11.85
C CYS A 41 -10.83 -5.62 12.23
N LEU A 42 -11.47 -5.03 11.23
CA LEU A 42 -12.55 -4.06 11.38
C LEU A 42 -13.73 -4.47 10.52
N THR A 43 -14.93 -4.10 10.97
CA THR A 43 -16.19 -4.37 10.27
C THR A 43 -16.84 -3.08 9.83
N ILE A 44 -17.20 -2.99 8.55
CA ILE A 44 -18.03 -1.91 8.00
C ILE A 44 -19.45 -2.44 7.73
N TRP A 45 -20.45 -1.63 8.07
CA TRP A 45 -21.87 -1.98 7.95
C TRP A 45 -22.61 -1.11 6.92
N GLY A 46 -23.60 -1.71 6.27
CA GLY A 46 -24.47 -1.06 5.28
C GLY A 46 -23.73 -0.63 4.02
N ASP A 47 -24.40 0.04 3.08
CA ASP A 47 -23.87 0.38 1.74
C ASP A 47 -22.73 1.42 1.72
N LYS A 48 -22.11 1.70 2.86
CA LYS A 48 -20.92 2.56 2.98
C LYS A 48 -19.64 1.91 2.46
N PHE A 49 -19.72 0.73 1.84
CA PHE A 49 -18.62 0.15 1.08
C PHE A 49 -18.39 1.02 -0.17
N ASN A 50 -17.51 2.01 -0.06
CA ASN A 50 -16.90 2.55 -1.27
C ASN A 50 -15.81 1.54 -1.67
N GLU A 51 -16.09 0.74 -2.70
CA GLU A 51 -15.15 -0.25 -3.25
C GLU A 51 -13.77 0.38 -3.53
N THR A 52 -13.75 1.66 -3.87
CA THR A 52 -12.56 2.49 -4.08
C THR A 52 -11.53 2.41 -2.95
N PHE A 53 -11.96 2.27 -1.69
CA PHE A 53 -11.04 2.26 -0.54
C PHE A 53 -10.52 0.85 -0.21
N LEU A 54 -11.27 -0.20 -0.53
CA LEU A 54 -10.97 -1.58 -0.15
C LEU A 54 -10.01 -2.31 -1.12
N THR A 55 -9.13 -1.57 -1.78
CA THR A 55 -8.06 -2.15 -2.61
C THR A 55 -6.87 -2.54 -1.73
N ILE A 56 -6.48 -3.82 -1.78
CA ILE A 56 -5.34 -4.35 -1.02
C ILE A 56 -4.09 -3.52 -1.36
N GLY A 57 -3.38 -3.09 -0.33
CA GLY A 57 -2.20 -2.23 -0.46
C GLY A 57 -2.45 -0.76 -0.15
N ASN A 58 -3.70 -0.30 -0.14
CA ASN A 58 -4.03 1.07 0.23
C ASN A 58 -3.67 1.35 1.69
N GLU A 59 -3.10 2.52 1.97
CA GLU A 59 -3.06 3.06 3.33
C GLU A 59 -4.42 3.69 3.65
N LEU A 60 -5.01 3.30 4.77
CA LEU A 60 -6.32 3.75 5.22
C LEU A 60 -6.21 4.43 6.58
N LEU A 61 -6.93 5.54 6.74
CA LEU A 61 -7.29 6.11 8.02
C LEU A 61 -8.74 5.71 8.30
N VAL A 62 -8.96 4.93 9.36
CA VAL A 62 -10.27 4.37 9.69
C VAL A 62 -10.74 4.95 11.02
N SER A 63 -11.87 5.64 11.01
CA SER A 63 -12.57 6.04 12.23
C SER A 63 -13.59 4.98 12.62
N PHE A 64 -13.52 4.53 13.88
CA PHE A 64 -14.29 3.39 14.38
C PHE A 64 -14.71 3.56 15.85
N ASP A 65 -15.69 2.75 16.23
CA ASP A 65 -16.10 2.51 17.61
C ASP A 65 -15.74 1.08 18.01
N ALA A 66 -15.27 0.89 19.25
CA ALA A 66 -15.03 -0.44 19.81
C ALA A 66 -16.19 -0.78 20.72
N GLU A 67 -16.82 -1.91 20.45
CA GLU A 67 -17.80 -2.51 21.32
C GLU A 67 -17.32 -3.89 21.73
N SER A 68 -17.73 -4.34 22.91
CA SER A 68 -17.45 -5.70 23.34
C SER A 68 -18.75 -6.40 23.71
N ARG A 69 -18.88 -7.63 23.25
CA ARG A 69 -20.01 -8.50 23.56
C ARG A 69 -19.51 -9.76 24.25
N GLU A 70 -20.21 -10.14 25.29
CA GLU A 70 -19.96 -11.37 26.02
C GLU A 70 -20.76 -12.51 25.39
N TYR A 71 -20.10 -13.65 25.17
CA TYR A 71 -20.70 -14.87 24.67
C TYR A 71 -20.04 -16.07 25.34
N ASN A 72 -20.82 -16.81 26.14
CA ASN A 72 -20.38 -18.00 26.87
C ASN A 72 -19.15 -17.74 27.76
N GLY A 73 -19.16 -16.66 28.53
CA GLY A 73 -18.08 -16.23 29.42
C GLY A 73 -16.86 -15.64 28.73
N ARG A 74 -16.89 -15.51 27.39
CA ARG A 74 -15.81 -14.92 26.59
C ARG A 74 -16.23 -13.58 26.03
N TRP A 75 -15.34 -12.61 26.10
CA TRP A 75 -15.54 -11.28 25.53
C TRP A 75 -14.94 -11.21 24.13
N PHE A 76 -15.73 -10.71 23.19
CA PHE A 76 -15.33 -10.46 21.82
C PHE A 76 -15.47 -8.97 21.55
N THR A 77 -14.39 -8.36 21.09
CA THR A 77 -14.38 -6.95 20.71
C THR A 77 -14.58 -6.84 19.21
N ASP A 78 -15.59 -6.07 18.82
CA ASP A 78 -15.89 -5.73 17.44
C ASP A 78 -15.48 -4.26 17.22
N LEU A 79 -14.69 -4.02 16.16
CA LEU A 79 -14.28 -2.66 15.75
C LEU A 79 -15.16 -2.22 14.58
N LYS A 80 -16.16 -1.40 14.87
CA LYS A 80 -17.13 -0.92 13.89
C LYS A 80 -16.61 0.34 13.22
N ALA A 81 -16.13 0.19 11.98
CA ALA A 81 -15.76 1.32 11.16
C ALA A 81 -17.01 2.10 10.73
N TRP A 82 -16.97 3.43 10.83
CA TRP A 82 -18.04 4.32 10.36
C TRP A 82 -17.56 5.35 9.33
N LYS A 83 -16.24 5.56 9.23
CA LYS A 83 -15.57 6.38 8.22
C LYS A 83 -14.24 5.76 7.82
N ILE A 84 -13.93 5.78 6.53
CA ILE A 84 -12.67 5.28 5.95
C ILE A 84 -12.18 6.33 4.96
N GLU A 85 -10.90 6.69 5.05
CA GLU A 85 -10.23 7.65 4.17
C GLU A 85 -8.93 7.05 3.65
N LEU A 86 -8.54 7.38 2.41
CA LEU A 86 -7.22 7.04 1.89
C LEU A 86 -6.18 7.94 2.56
N ALA A 87 -5.19 7.34 3.21
CA ALA A 87 -4.15 8.06 3.94
C ALA A 87 -3.01 8.56 3.03
N GLY A 88 -3.30 8.83 1.75
CA GLY A 88 -2.32 9.20 0.72
C GLY A 88 -2.79 10.24 -0.31
N SER A 89 -3.95 10.88 -0.12
CA SER A 89 -4.37 12.04 -0.92
C SER A 89 -3.88 13.37 -0.32
N GLY A 90 -2.60 13.41 0.03
CA GLY A 90 -1.90 14.56 0.60
C GLY A 90 -0.48 14.18 1.00
N GLU A 91 0.51 14.83 0.37
CA GLU A 91 1.96 14.67 0.57
C GLU A 91 2.61 13.40 0.02
N GLU A 92 2.69 13.37 -1.31
CA GLU A 92 3.91 12.94 -2.00
C GLU A 92 5.07 13.83 -1.51
N SER A 93 5.76 13.41 -0.46
CA SER A 93 7.09 13.92 -0.13
C SER A 93 8.04 13.48 -1.25
N ALA A 94 8.10 14.28 -2.30
CA ALA A 94 9.13 14.17 -3.32
C ALA A 94 10.50 14.33 -2.63
N PRO A 95 11.46 13.42 -2.84
CA PRO A 95 12.80 13.57 -2.30
C PRO A 95 13.43 14.84 -2.88
N ALA A 96 13.89 15.73 -1.99
CA ALA A 96 14.61 16.93 -2.37
C ALA A 96 15.80 16.56 -3.26
N PRO A 97 15.96 17.17 -4.46
CA PRO A 97 17.11 16.89 -5.31
C PRO A 97 18.39 17.35 -4.59
N ALA A 98 19.32 16.41 -4.41
CA ALA A 98 20.65 16.70 -3.91
C ALA A 98 21.35 17.75 -4.81
N PRO A 99 22.05 18.75 -4.27
CA PRO A 99 22.71 19.76 -5.08
C PRO A 99 23.83 19.11 -5.90
N TYR A 100 23.66 19.11 -7.23
CA TYR A 100 24.67 18.71 -8.18
C TYR A 100 25.86 19.68 -8.10
N ARG A 101 27.01 19.17 -7.63
CA ARG A 101 28.28 19.89 -7.68
C ARG A 101 28.82 19.77 -9.11
N ALA A 102 28.58 20.77 -9.95
CA ALA A 102 29.14 20.80 -11.31
C ALA A 102 30.60 21.27 -11.28
N ALA A 103 31.46 20.42 -11.82
CA ALA A 103 32.89 20.60 -12.01
C ALA A 103 33.21 21.69 -13.07
N ALA A 104 34.42 22.26 -12.96
CA ALA A 104 34.98 23.27 -13.85
C ALA A 104 35.11 22.80 -15.32
N PRO A 105 35.09 23.71 -16.31
CA PRO A 105 35.03 23.35 -17.73
C PRO A 105 36.40 22.90 -18.27
N ALA A 106 36.42 21.75 -18.96
CA ALA A 106 37.53 21.32 -19.80
C ALA A 106 37.30 21.76 -21.26
N GLN A 107 38.32 22.34 -21.88
CA GLN A 107 38.34 22.82 -23.26
C GLN A 107 38.44 21.68 -24.29
N PRO A 108 38.04 21.91 -25.56
CA PRO A 108 38.02 20.88 -26.60
C PRO A 108 39.37 20.80 -27.33
N THR A 109 39.81 19.57 -27.64
CA THR A 109 40.79 19.32 -28.70
C THR A 109 40.26 18.30 -29.68
N SER A 110 40.38 18.66 -30.95
CA SER A 110 40.13 17.88 -32.15
C SER A 110 41.07 16.67 -32.25
N VAL A 111 40.64 15.63 -32.97
CA VAL A 111 41.35 15.06 -34.12
C VAL A 111 40.44 14.08 -34.87
N ALA A 112 40.47 14.17 -36.20
CA ALA A 112 39.81 13.29 -37.14
C ALA A 112 40.74 12.12 -37.58
N SER A 113 40.12 11.04 -38.05
CA SER A 113 40.57 9.98 -38.98
C SER A 113 40.01 8.64 -38.50
N GLU A 114 38.99 8.08 -39.15
CA GLU A 114 39.09 7.25 -40.37
C GLU A 114 40.04 6.05 -40.19
N PHE A 115 39.47 4.85 -40.00
CA PHE A 115 39.72 3.70 -40.87
C PHE A 115 38.71 2.58 -40.53
N ALA A 116 37.94 2.19 -41.54
CA ALA A 116 37.09 1.01 -41.54
C ALA A 116 37.94 -0.25 -41.82
N VAL A 117 37.60 -1.37 -41.18
CA VAL A 117 37.61 -2.77 -41.69
C VAL A 117 37.13 -3.67 -40.53
N SER A 118 35.94 -4.25 -40.59
CA SER A 118 35.54 -5.52 -41.24
C SER A 118 35.74 -6.78 -40.37
N ALA A 119 34.62 -7.52 -40.26
CA ALA A 119 34.48 -8.98 -40.19
C ALA A 119 34.84 -9.73 -38.89
N GLU A 120 33.79 -9.99 -38.11
CA GLU A 120 33.28 -11.31 -37.68
C GLU A 120 34.15 -12.55 -37.94
N GLY A 121 34.42 -13.32 -36.89
CA GLY A 121 35.11 -14.61 -36.96
C GLY A 121 35.43 -15.21 -35.58
N ASP A 122 34.42 -15.81 -34.97
CA ASP A 122 34.40 -17.16 -34.35
C ASP A 122 35.67 -17.74 -33.67
N LYS A 123 35.40 -18.40 -32.53
CA LYS A 123 36.14 -19.46 -31.82
C LYS A 123 37.18 -19.12 -30.76
N ASP A 124 36.83 -19.60 -29.56
CA ASP A 124 37.61 -20.51 -28.71
C ASP A 124 39.09 -20.19 -28.50
N ASP A 125 39.43 -19.69 -27.32
CA ASP A 125 40.48 -20.35 -26.52
C ASP A 125 40.43 -19.92 -25.04
N LEU A 126 40.10 -20.87 -24.16
CA LEU A 126 40.32 -20.79 -22.71
C LEU A 126 41.66 -21.45 -22.40
N PRO A 127 42.57 -20.75 -21.72
CA PRO A 127 43.44 -21.42 -20.76
C PRO A 127 43.52 -20.60 -19.44
N PHE A 128 43.67 -21.17 -18.23
CA PHE A 128 44.36 -22.39 -17.80
C PHE A 128 43.68 -22.99 -16.55
#